data_AF-A0A496NAM2-F1
#
_entry.id   AF-A0A496NAM2-F1
#
_cell.length_a   1.000
_cell.length_b   1.000
_cell.length_c   1.000
_cell.angle_alpha   90.00
_cell.angle_beta   90.00
_cell.angle_gamma   90.00
#
_symmetry.space_group_name_H-M   'P 1'
#
loop_
_entity.id
_entity.type
_entity.pdbx_description
1 polymer ?
#
loop_
_entity_poly.entity_id
_entity_poly.type
_entity_poly.pdbx_seq_one_letter_code
_entity_poly.pdbx_strand_id
1 'polypeptide(L)'
;MAKNLKTWGYHVLIAADQFFNALTGGAADETLSSRTYRRAILTQSKPKKRWLVLYKVINGLFRDPMHCETAYHSELNRKQYPDDFKTN
;
A
#
# COMPACT_ATOMS: atom_id res chain seq x y z
N MET A 1 -11.43 -4.13 -20.90
CA MET A 1 -10.44 -3.16 -21.43
C MET A 1 -9.12 -3.89 -21.70
N ALA A 2 -8.47 -3.70 -22.85
CA ALA A 2 -7.14 -4.29 -23.08
C ALA A 2 -6.16 -3.70 -22.04
N LYS A 3 -5.56 -4.55 -21.19
CA LYS A 3 -4.56 -4.11 -20.20
C LYS A 3 -3.36 -3.58 -20.97
N ASN A 4 -3.12 -2.27 -20.90
CA ASN A 4 -1.91 -1.69 -21.46
C ASN A 4 -0.70 -2.14 -20.61
N LEU A 5 0.51 -2.13 -21.20
CA LEU A 5 1.75 -2.58 -20.53
C LEU A 5 1.99 -1.84 -19.19
N LYS A 6 1.57 -0.57 -19.09
CA LYS A 6 1.70 0.25 -17.89
C LYS A 6 0.81 -0.26 -16.75
N THR A 7 -0.47 -0.54 -17.03
CA THR A 7 -1.43 -1.08 -16.07
C THR A 7 -1.03 -2.49 -15.64
N TRP A 8 -0.57 -3.32 -16.58
CA TRP A 8 -0.04 -4.65 -16.23
C TRP A 8 1.16 -4.54 -15.29
N GLY A 9 2.16 -3.73 -15.62
CA GLY A 9 3.36 -3.55 -14.79
C GLY A 9 3.01 -2.99 -13.41
N TYR A 10 2.06 -2.05 -13.33
CA TYR A 10 1.54 -1.53 -12.08
C TYR A 10 0.95 -2.62 -11.18
N HIS A 11 0.12 -3.51 -11.71
CA HIS A 11 -0.42 -4.64 -10.95
C HIS A 11 0.65 -5.64 -10.51
N VAL A 12 1.66 -5.90 -11.35
CA VAL A 12 2.79 -6.77 -10.98
C VAL A 12 3.56 -6.20 -9.80
N LEU A 13 3.84 -4.89 -9.80
CA LEU A 13 4.52 -4.22 -8.68
C LEU A 13 3.68 -4.26 -7.39
N ILE A 14 2.37 -4.04 -7.49
CA ILE A 14 1.46 -4.17 -6.34
C ILE A 14 1.46 -5.60 -5.80
N ALA A 15 1.31 -6.60 -6.69
CA ALA A 15 1.27 -7.99 -6.27
C ALA A 15 2.57 -8.41 -5.59
N ALA A 16 3.72 -7.94 -6.09
CA ALA A 16 5.01 -8.16 -5.43
C ALA A 16 5.05 -7.52 -4.04
N ASP A 17 4.60 -6.26 -3.91
CA ASP A 17 4.56 -5.57 -2.62
C ASP A 17 3.64 -6.26 -1.60
N GLN A 18 2.43 -6.64 -2.03
CA GLN A 18 1.47 -7.42 -1.24
C GLN A 18 2.03 -8.78 -0.83
N PHE A 19 2.74 -9.47 -1.72
CA PHE A 19 3.41 -10.73 -1.42
C PHE A 19 4.46 -10.56 -0.31
N PHE A 20 5.34 -9.56 -0.41
CA PHE A 20 6.30 -9.27 0.66
C PHE A 20 5.62 -8.80 1.96
N ASN A 21 4.53 -8.04 1.87
CA ASN A 21 3.75 -7.66 3.05
C ASN A 21 3.18 -8.90 3.75
N ALA A 22 2.60 -9.84 3.00
CA ALA A 22 2.07 -11.10 3.52
C ALA A 22 3.17 -11.96 4.19
N LEU A 23 4.35 -12.08 3.56
CA LEU A 23 5.50 -12.78 4.15
C LEU A 23 5.95 -12.19 5.49
N THR A 24 5.72 -10.89 5.72
CA THR A 24 6.02 -10.20 6.98
C THR A 24 4.80 -10.09 7.92
N GLY A 25 3.80 -10.94 7.73
CA GLY A 25 2.59 -11.04 8.56
C GLY A 25 1.60 -9.89 8.36
N GLY A 26 1.56 -9.32 7.16
CA GLY A 26 0.52 -8.39 6.70
C GLY A 26 -0.65 -9.12 6.05
N ALA A 27 -1.70 -8.38 5.70
CA ALA A 27 -2.80 -8.95 4.93
C ALA A 27 -2.38 -9.14 3.45
N ALA A 28 -2.96 -10.16 2.80
CA ALA A 28 -2.62 -10.51 1.42
C ALA A 28 -3.08 -9.47 0.38
N ASP A 29 -4.10 -8.68 0.72
CA ASP A 29 -4.71 -7.63 -0.08
C ASP A 29 -4.29 -6.22 0.37
N GLU A 30 -3.23 -6.11 1.17
CA GLU A 30 -2.71 -4.84 1.68
C GLU A 30 -1.27 -4.63 1.25
N THR A 31 -0.97 -3.46 0.68
CA THR A 31 0.41 -3.04 0.42
C THR A 31 1.17 -2.69 1.70
N LEU A 32 2.48 -2.91 1.72
CA LEU A 32 3.37 -2.57 2.82
C LEU A 32 3.30 -1.08 3.16
N SER A 33 3.21 -0.20 2.14
CA SER A 33 3.04 1.24 2.31
C SER A 33 1.74 1.59 3.06
N SER A 34 0.61 0.97 2.69
CA SER A 34 -0.68 1.14 3.38
C SER A 34 -0.61 0.67 4.83
N ARG A 35 -0.09 -0.55 5.07
CA ARG A 35 0.11 -1.10 6.41
C ARG A 35 0.99 -0.21 7.27
N THR A 36 2.03 0.36 6.67
CA THR A 36 2.97 1.26 7.33
C THR A 36 2.28 2.52 7.78
N TYR A 37 1.47 3.16 6.93
CA TYR A 37 0.66 4.32 7.32
C TYR A 37 -0.28 4.00 8.48
N ARG A 38 -1.06 2.91 8.40
CA ARG A 38 -1.96 2.50 9.49
C ARG A 38 -1.24 2.35 10.82
N ARG A 39 -0.08 1.70 10.81
CA ARG A 39 0.68 1.41 12.03
C ARG A 39 1.49 2.59 12.55
N ALA A 40 1.92 3.50 11.67
CA ALA A 40 2.71 4.68 12.03
C ALA A 40 1.83 5.87 12.45
N ILE A 41 0.71 6.10 11.77
CA ILE A 41 -0.11 7.32 11.88
C ILE A 41 -1.46 7.05 12.55
N LEU A 42 -2.18 5.99 12.13
CA LEU A 42 -3.55 5.73 12.61
C LEU A 42 -3.62 4.92 13.91
N THR A 43 -2.50 4.43 14.43
CA THR A 43 -2.47 3.75 15.72
C THR A 43 -2.81 4.74 16.84
N GLN A 44 -3.94 4.53 17.52
CA GLN A 44 -4.39 5.38 18.64
C GLN A 44 -3.43 5.37 19.84
N SER A 45 -2.72 4.25 20.03
CA SER A 45 -1.65 4.13 21.03
C SER A 45 -0.28 4.50 20.45
N LYS A 46 0.73 4.64 21.31
CA LYS A 46 2.08 5.03 20.89
C LYS A 46 2.62 4.09 19.78
N PRO A 47 2.80 4.57 18.53
CA PRO A 47 3.24 3.72 17.43
C PRO A 47 4.64 3.17 17.70
N LYS A 48 4.88 1.91 17.33
CA LYS A 48 6.22 1.31 17.49
C LYS A 48 7.21 2.06 16.60
N LYS A 49 8.41 2.37 17.14
CA LYS A 49 9.46 3.12 16.43
C LYS A 49 9.77 2.59 15.03
N ARG A 50 9.75 1.25 14.84
CA ARG A 50 9.98 0.61 13.54
C ARG A 50 9.04 1.12 12.44
N TRP A 51 7.76 1.39 12.76
CA TRP A 51 6.78 1.85 11.78
C TRP A 51 6.99 3.32 11.43
N LEU A 52 7.38 4.14 12.40
CA LEU A 52 7.74 5.55 12.14
C LEU A 52 8.99 5.66 11.26
N VAL A 53 9.99 4.81 11.49
CA VAL A 53 11.19 4.75 10.65
C VAL A 53 10.83 4.28 9.25
N LEU A 54 10.08 3.17 9.13
CA LEU A 54 9.66 2.64 7.85
C LEU A 54 8.82 3.64 7.04
N TYR A 55 7.92 4.37 7.70
CA TYR A 55 7.12 5.45 7.08
C TYR A 55 8.00 6.52 6.43
N LYS A 56 9.02 7.01 7.16
CA LYS A 56 9.98 7.99 6.63
C LYS A 56 10.83 7.42 5.49
N VAL A 57 11.28 6.18 5.63
CA VAL A 57 12.10 5.51 4.60
C VAL A 57 11.33 5.32 3.31
N ILE A 58 10.10 4.79 3.39
CA ILE A 58 9.27 4.54 2.20
C ILE A 58 8.92 5.86 1.50
N ASN A 59 8.40 6.86 2.23
CA ASN A 59 8.07 8.15 1.62
C ASN A 59 9.32 8.83 1.00
N GLY A 60 10.49 8.69 1.64
CA GLY A 60 11.76 9.18 1.09
C GLY A 60 12.20 8.44 -0.17
N LEU A 61 12.05 7.11 -0.21
CA LEU A 61 12.40 6.27 -1.37
C LEU A 61 11.57 6.64 -2.60
N PHE A 62 10.26 6.85 -2.41
CA PHE A 62 9.35 7.28 -3.47
C PHE A 62 9.41 8.78 -3.78
N ARG A 63 10.23 9.55 -3.02
CA ARG A 63 10.33 11.02 -3.12
C ARG A 63 8.98 11.73 -3.05
N ASP A 64 8.03 11.12 -2.33
CA ASP A 64 6.68 11.61 -2.17
C ASP A 64 6.31 11.54 -0.67
N PRO A 65 6.16 12.68 0.00
CA PRO A 65 5.87 12.74 1.43
C PRO A 65 4.49 12.15 1.79
N MET A 66 3.59 12.02 0.82
CA MET A 66 2.24 11.47 0.99
C MET A 66 2.08 10.07 0.39
N HIS A 67 3.17 9.40 0.00
CA HIS A 67 3.11 8.10 -0.67
C HIS A 67 2.36 7.04 0.16
N CYS A 68 2.75 6.84 1.43
CA CYS A 68 2.12 5.83 2.28
C CYS A 68 0.65 6.16 2.59
N GLU A 69 0.30 7.45 2.73
CA GLU A 69 -1.08 7.91 2.93
C GLU A 69 -1.93 7.66 1.68
N THR A 70 -1.39 8.00 0.51
CA THR A 70 -2.05 7.76 -0.77
C THR A 70 -2.25 6.26 -1.02
N ALA A 71 -1.28 5.43 -0.64
CA ALA A 71 -1.42 3.97 -0.70
C ALA A 71 -2.57 3.50 0.20
N TYR A 72 -2.63 3.97 1.45
CA TYR A 72 -3.72 3.66 2.38
C TYR A 72 -5.11 4.03 1.82
N HIS A 73 -5.26 5.25 1.29
CA HIS A 73 -6.52 5.65 0.66
C HIS A 73 -6.82 4.88 -0.63
N SER A 74 -5.81 4.41 -1.35
CA SER A 74 -6.01 3.58 -2.55
C SER A 74 -6.55 2.20 -2.19
N GLU A 75 -6.10 1.61 -1.08
CA GLU A 75 -6.67 0.35 -0.56
C GLU A 75 -8.11 0.55 -0.09
N LEU A 76 -8.39 1.61 0.69
CA LEU A 76 -9.75 1.92 1.15
C LEU A 76 -10.74 2.08 -0.01
N ASN A 77 -10.31 2.77 -1.06
CA ASN A 77 -11.12 2.99 -2.26
C ASN A 77 -11.06 1.83 -3.27
N ARG A 78 -10.40 0.72 -2.92
CA ARG A 78 -10.22 -0.46 -3.77
C ARG A 78 -9.72 -0.14 -5.18
N LYS A 79 -8.82 0.85 -5.31
CA LYS A 79 -8.33 1.30 -6.63
C LYS A 79 -7.56 0.23 -7.39
N GLN A 80 -7.01 -0.75 -6.67
CA GLN A 80 -6.26 -1.86 -7.23
C GLN A 80 -7.16 -2.99 -7.77
N TYR A 81 -8.46 -2.96 -7.44
CA TYR A 81 -9.40 -4.00 -7.85
C TYR A 81 -9.76 -3.82 -9.33
N PRO A 82 -9.97 -4.94 -10.06
CA PRO A 82 -10.55 -4.87 -11.39
C PRO A 82 -11.93 -4.19 -11.35
N ASP A 83 -12.29 -3.49 -12.42
CA ASP A 83 -13.58 -2.80 -12.51
C ASP A 83 -14.77 -3.76 -12.31
N ASP A 84 -14.62 -5.02 -12.70
CA ASP A 84 -15.63 -6.07 -12.55
C ASP A 84 -16.01 -6.35 -11.07
N PHE A 85 -15.16 -5.96 -10.12
CA PHE A 85 -15.40 -6.12 -8.67
C PHE A 85 -15.89 -4.83 -7.98
N LYS A 86 -16.08 -3.73 -8.72
CA LYS A 86 -16.62 -2.50 -8.15
C LYS A 86 -18.14 -2.62 -8.02
N THR A 87 -18.64 -2.52 -6.80
CA THR A 87 -20.09 -2.44 -6.53
C THR A 87 -20.54 -0.99 -6.69
N ASN A 88 -21.59 -0.76 -7.50
CA ASN A 88 -22.27 0.55 -7.63
C ASN A 88 -22.92 1.00 -6.33
#